data_AF-A0A952NP76-F1
#
_entry.id   AF-A0A952NP76-F1
#
_cell.length_a   1.000
_cell.length_b   1.000
_cell.length_c   1.000
_cell.angle_alpha   90.00
_cell.angle_beta   90.00
_cell.angle_gamma   90.00
#
_symmetry.space_group_name_H-M   'P 1'
#
loop_
_entity.id
_entity.type
_entity.pdbx_description
1 polymer ?
#
loop_
_entity_poly.entity_id
_entity_poly.type
_entity_poly.pdbx_seq_one_letter_code
_entity_poly.pdbx_strand_id
1 'polypeptide(L)'
;MKHQTTENGTISIFKRLPLLIILLSSISPIWFTACASINRKDDSIHAILEKENVLLEKLQAERAQPEVAQAISENESLKKAEAHLALGLEELMTANKAIQSKILKQTKEEVRYGKDQRIDD
;
A
#
# COMPACT_ATOMS: atom_id res chain seq x y z
N MET A 1 8.33 75.35 -19.28
CA MET A 1 8.02 74.82 -20.63
C MET A 1 8.57 73.40 -20.75
N LYS A 2 7.71 72.47 -21.18
CA LYS A 2 7.93 71.14 -21.78
C LYS A 2 8.25 69.92 -20.90
N HIS A 3 7.28 69.01 -20.93
CA HIS A 3 7.26 67.56 -20.70
C HIS A 3 8.32 66.77 -21.49
N GLN A 4 8.67 65.57 -20.99
CA GLN A 4 8.81 64.28 -21.73
C GLN A 4 9.22 63.17 -20.72
N THR A 5 8.32 62.34 -20.17
CA THR A 5 7.76 61.06 -20.68
C THR A 5 8.78 60.01 -21.13
N THR A 6 9.02 58.98 -20.30
CA THR A 6 9.44 57.62 -20.73
C THR A 6 8.94 56.53 -19.76
N GLU A 7 7.63 56.39 -19.60
CA GLU A 7 7.02 55.10 -19.20
C GLU A 7 6.75 54.31 -20.48
N ASN A 8 7.59 53.33 -20.86
CA ASN A 8 7.29 52.45 -22.00
C ASN A 8 8.01 51.08 -21.98
N GLY A 9 8.49 50.61 -20.82
CA GLY A 9 9.19 49.31 -20.72
C GLY A 9 8.32 48.15 -20.19
N THR A 10 7.38 48.44 -19.30
CA THR A 10 6.78 47.41 -18.43
C THR A 10 5.51 46.77 -19.00
N ILE A 11 4.86 47.44 -19.95
CA ILE A 11 3.55 47.02 -20.50
C ILE A 11 3.68 45.91 -21.55
N SER A 12 4.86 45.75 -22.18
CA SER A 12 5.06 44.77 -23.26
C SER A 12 5.14 43.32 -22.76
N ILE A 13 5.61 43.13 -21.52
CA ILE A 13 5.82 41.82 -20.90
C ILE A 13 4.47 41.20 -20.48
N PHE A 14 3.56 42.03 -19.95
CA PHE A 14 2.22 41.60 -19.54
C PHE A 14 1.32 41.15 -20.70
N LYS A 15 1.53 41.68 -21.92
CA LYS A 15 0.75 41.27 -23.10
C LYS A 15 1.15 39.90 -23.67
N ARG A 16 2.34 39.38 -23.34
CA ARG A 16 2.85 38.10 -23.88
C ARG A 16 2.77 36.92 -22.90
N LEU A 17 2.53 37.21 -21.62
CA LEU A 17 2.37 36.20 -20.57
C LEU A 17 1.20 35.21 -20.78
N PRO A 18 -0.01 35.62 -21.22
CA PRO A 18 -1.12 34.67 -21.35
C PRO A 18 -0.92 33.68 -22.52
N LEU A 19 -0.20 34.07 -23.57
CA LEU A 19 0.11 33.17 -24.71
C LEU A 19 1.11 32.07 -24.33
N LEU A 20 2.04 32.34 -23.41
CA LEU A 20 3.02 31.36 -22.91
C LEU A 20 2.37 30.30 -22.01
N ILE A 21 1.36 30.67 -21.22
CA ILE A 21 0.65 29.74 -20.32
C ILE A 21 -0.22 28.75 -21.11
N ILE A 22 -0.85 29.19 -22.20
CA ILE A 22 -1.67 28.33 -23.08
C ILE A 22 -0.79 27.36 -23.89
N LEU A 23 0.43 27.76 -24.24
CA LEU A 23 1.38 26.87 -24.92
C LEU A 23 1.99 25.80 -23.99
N LEU A 24 2.04 26.05 -22.67
CA LEU A 24 2.52 25.08 -21.68
C LEU A 24 1.46 24.03 -21.31
N SER A 25 0.16 24.34 -21.42
CA SER A 25 -0.94 23.43 -21.03
C SER A 25 -1.24 22.34 -22.07
N SER A 26 -0.66 22.42 -23.27
CA SER A 26 -0.81 21.42 -24.33
C SER A 26 0.13 20.21 -24.18
N ILE A 27 1.05 20.22 -23.20
CA ILE A 27 1.87 19.07 -22.85
C ILE A 27 1.07 18.14 -21.92
N SER A 28 0.10 17.47 -22.54
CA SER A 28 -0.45 16.15 -22.20
C SER A 28 -0.95 15.90 -20.77
N PRO A 29 -2.25 16.14 -20.47
CA PRO A 29 -2.96 15.41 -19.43
C PRO A 29 -3.31 13.98 -19.92
N ILE A 30 -2.33 13.22 -20.42
CA ILE A 30 -2.49 11.79 -20.74
C ILE A 30 -2.15 10.93 -19.50
N TRP A 31 -1.51 11.53 -18.49
CA TRP A 31 -1.09 10.83 -17.27
C TRP A 31 -2.21 10.52 -16.28
N PHE A 32 -3.45 10.95 -16.52
CA PHE A 32 -4.57 10.71 -15.60
C PHE A 32 -5.64 9.74 -16.11
N THR A 33 -5.41 9.06 -17.23
CA THR A 33 -6.30 7.98 -17.70
C THR A 33 -5.64 6.62 -17.55
N ALA A 34 -5.19 6.33 -16.33
CA ALA A 34 -4.92 4.98 -15.88
C ALA A 34 -5.68 4.73 -14.58
N CYS A 35 -7.02 4.81 -14.63
CA CYS A 35 -7.83 3.93 -13.82
C CYS A 35 -7.58 2.51 -14.34
N ALA A 36 -6.41 1.96 -14.01
CA ALA A 36 -6.14 0.56 -14.18
C ALA A 36 -7.30 -0.15 -13.49
N SER A 37 -8.16 -0.81 -14.28
CA SER A 37 -8.95 -1.89 -13.73
C SER A 37 -7.91 -2.86 -13.18
N ILE A 38 -7.64 -2.77 -11.87
CA ILE A 38 -6.78 -3.71 -11.19
C ILE A 38 -7.44 -5.05 -11.46
N ASN A 39 -6.79 -5.84 -12.30
CA ASN A 39 -7.19 -7.20 -12.60
C ASN A 39 -6.94 -7.99 -11.32
N ARG A 40 -7.89 -7.90 -10.38
CA ARG A 40 -7.88 -8.66 -9.13
C ARG A 40 -8.01 -10.11 -9.56
N LYS A 41 -6.88 -10.84 -9.56
CA LYS A 41 -6.95 -12.28 -9.39
C LYS A 41 -7.61 -12.47 -8.03
N ASP A 42 -8.81 -13.03 -8.02
CA ASP A 42 -9.50 -13.39 -6.79
C ASP A 42 -8.72 -14.54 -6.14
N ASP A 43 -7.62 -14.18 -5.45
CA ASP A 43 -6.86 -15.10 -4.64
C ASP A 43 -7.77 -15.58 -3.51
N SER A 44 -7.83 -16.89 -3.28
CA SER A 44 -8.59 -17.43 -2.16
C SER A 44 -8.03 -16.88 -0.85
N ILE A 45 -8.88 -16.72 0.17
CA ILE A 45 -8.45 -16.22 1.49
C ILE A 45 -7.30 -17.08 2.04
N HIS A 46 -7.29 -18.39 1.75
CA HIS A 46 -6.16 -19.26 2.09
C HIS A 46 -4.86 -18.86 1.41
N ALA A 47 -4.88 -18.59 0.10
CA ALA A 47 -3.69 -18.16 -0.63
C ALA A 47 -3.18 -16.79 -0.14
N ILE A 48 -4.08 -15.90 0.27
CA ILE A 48 -3.72 -14.60 0.85
C ILE A 48 -3.02 -14.80 2.20
N LEU A 49 -3.63 -15.56 3.11
CA LEU A 49 -3.06 -15.81 4.45
C LEU A 49 -1.73 -16.57 4.39
N GLU A 50 -1.55 -17.46 3.42
CA GLU A 50 -0.28 -18.16 3.20
C GLU A 50 0.83 -17.19 2.73
N LYS A 51 0.52 -16.32 1.76
CA LYS A 51 1.45 -15.27 1.32
C LYS A 51 1.83 -14.33 2.47
N GLU A 52 0.86 -13.94 3.30
CA GLU A 52 1.12 -13.09 4.47
C GLU A 52 2.03 -13.78 5.49
N ASN A 53 1.81 -15.07 5.78
CA ASN A 53 2.66 -15.82 6.69
C ASN A 53 4.12 -15.92 6.18
N VAL A 54 4.30 -16.15 4.88
CA VAL A 54 5.64 -16.15 4.27
C VAL A 54 6.34 -14.80 4.42
N LEU A 55 5.60 -13.70 4.27
CA LEU A 55 6.16 -12.36 4.47
C LEU A 55 6.53 -12.10 5.93
N LEU A 56 5.72 -12.55 6.88
CA LEU A 56 6.00 -12.44 8.32
C LEU A 56 7.26 -13.24 8.70
N GLU A 57 7.40 -14.46 8.20
CA GLU A 57 8.59 -15.30 8.41
C GLU A 57 9.84 -14.67 7.82
N LYS A 58 9.75 -14.11 6.61
CA LYS A 58 10.86 -13.41 5.97
C LYS A 58 11.29 -12.19 6.80
N LEU A 59 10.33 -11.41 7.29
CA LEU A 59 10.62 -10.24 8.12
C LEU A 59 11.27 -10.65 9.46
N GLN A 60 10.83 -11.74 10.07
CA GLN A 60 11.50 -12.30 11.26
C GLN A 60 12.95 -12.71 10.96
N ALA A 61 13.20 -13.36 9.82
CA ALA A 61 14.54 -13.75 9.41
C ALA A 61 15.45 -12.54 9.13
N GLU A 62 14.92 -11.50 8.48
CA GLU A 62 15.65 -10.24 8.23
C GLU A 62 16.04 -9.54 9.54
N ARG A 63 15.13 -9.50 10.51
CA ARG A 63 15.39 -8.92 11.84
C ARG A 63 16.42 -9.71 12.64
N ALA A 64 16.48 -11.02 12.43
CA ALA A 64 17.46 -11.90 13.08
C ALA A 64 18.87 -11.82 12.44
N GLN A 65 19.06 -11.04 11.37
CA GLN A 65 20.38 -10.86 10.77
C GLN A 65 21.33 -10.21 11.79
N PRO A 66 22.59 -10.66 11.89
CA PRO A 66 23.53 -10.17 12.90
C PRO A 66 23.71 -8.66 12.90
N GLU A 67 23.76 -8.06 11.71
CA GLU A 67 23.94 -6.62 11.51
C GLU A 67 22.75 -5.81 12.07
N VAL A 68 21.53 -6.31 11.86
CA VAL A 68 20.30 -5.70 12.36
C VAL A 68 20.18 -5.88 13.87
N ALA A 69 20.43 -7.09 14.36
CA ALA A 69 20.40 -7.41 15.78
C ALA A 69 21.44 -6.58 16.56
N GLN A 70 22.64 -6.39 16.00
CA GLN A 70 23.67 -5.56 16.59
C GLN A 70 23.26 -4.08 16.63
N ALA A 71 22.76 -3.53 15.52
CA ALA A 71 22.30 -2.13 15.47
C ALA A 71 21.16 -1.86 16.47
N ILE A 72 20.26 -2.83 16.67
CA ILE A 72 19.21 -2.77 17.70
C ILE A 72 19.85 -2.82 19.10
N SER A 73 20.81 -3.70 19.34
CA SER A 73 21.46 -3.84 20.64
C SER A 73 22.20 -2.58 21.10
N GLU A 74 22.71 -1.79 20.16
CA GLU A 74 23.47 -0.57 20.44
C GLU A 74 22.58 0.66 20.71
N ASN A 75 21.26 0.57 20.46
CA ASN A 75 20.34 1.71 20.56
C ASN A 75 19.08 1.38 21.37
N GLU A 76 18.91 2.03 22.53
CA GLU A 76 17.76 1.80 23.42
C GLU A 76 16.39 2.12 22.80
N SER A 77 16.31 3.14 21.94
CA SER A 77 15.06 3.45 21.24
C SER A 77 14.69 2.33 20.26
N LEU A 78 15.69 1.80 19.55
CA LEU A 78 15.49 0.67 18.63
C LEU A 78 15.14 -0.62 19.39
N LYS A 79 15.74 -0.90 20.56
CA LYS A 79 15.32 -2.05 21.40
C LYS A 79 13.85 -1.99 21.77
N LYS A 80 13.38 -0.81 22.19
CA LYS A 80 11.99 -0.63 22.58
C LYS A 80 11.06 -0.80 21.38
N ALA A 81 11.40 -0.18 20.24
CA ALA A 81 10.64 -0.35 19.01
C ALA A 81 10.62 -1.82 18.54
N GLU A 82 11.75 -2.51 18.63
CA GLU A 82 11.88 -3.91 18.25
C GLU A 82 11.05 -4.83 19.14
N ALA A 83 10.99 -4.57 20.45
CA ALA A 83 10.14 -5.34 21.37
C ALA A 83 8.66 -5.21 21.01
N HIS A 84 8.18 -4.01 20.68
CA HIS A 84 6.80 -3.81 20.23
C HIS A 84 6.54 -4.47 18.87
N LEU A 85 7.49 -4.38 17.95
CA LEU A 85 7.39 -5.03 16.64
C LEU A 85 7.34 -6.55 16.79
N ALA A 86 8.16 -7.14 17.67
CA ALA A 86 8.17 -8.58 17.91
C ALA A 86 6.80 -9.09 18.39
N LEU A 87 6.20 -8.38 19.36
CA LEU A 87 4.84 -8.69 19.85
C LEU A 87 3.80 -8.57 18.73
N GLY A 88 3.84 -7.49 17.95
CA GLY A 88 2.91 -7.27 16.85
C GLY A 88 2.99 -8.36 15.78
N LEU A 89 4.19 -8.85 15.44
CA LEU A 89 4.34 -9.94 14.48
C LEU A 89 3.80 -11.27 15.02
N GLU A 90 4.00 -11.57 16.31
CA GLU A 90 3.44 -12.76 16.95
C GLU A 90 1.90 -12.73 16.96
N GLU A 91 1.31 -11.58 17.29
CA GLU A 91 -0.13 -11.37 17.26
C GLU A 91 -0.70 -11.57 15.85
N LEU A 92 -0.05 -11.03 14.82
CA LEU A 92 -0.45 -11.20 13.41
C LEU A 92 -0.38 -12.68 12.99
N MET A 93 0.72 -13.38 13.30
CA MET A 93 0.82 -14.82 13.00
C MET A 93 -0.27 -15.64 13.70
N THR A 94 -0.59 -15.28 14.95
CA THR A 94 -1.63 -15.94 15.73
C THR A 94 -3.02 -15.65 15.15
N ALA A 95 -3.29 -14.42 14.74
CA ALA A 95 -4.52 -14.03 14.07
C ALA A 95 -4.70 -14.80 12.75
N ASN A 96 -3.65 -14.90 11.93
CA ASN A 96 -3.70 -15.65 10.68
C ASN A 96 -4.00 -17.13 10.90
N LYS A 97 -3.37 -17.76 11.89
CA LYS A 97 -3.70 -19.15 12.29
C LYS A 97 -5.16 -19.29 12.75
N ALA A 98 -5.66 -18.34 13.55
CA ALA A 98 -7.03 -18.37 14.03
C ALA A 98 -8.04 -18.25 12.87
N ILE A 99 -7.80 -17.34 11.91
CA ILE A 99 -8.64 -17.18 10.72
C ILE A 99 -8.62 -18.45 9.87
N GLN A 100 -7.44 -19.01 9.57
CA GLN A 100 -7.32 -20.27 8.84
C GLN A 100 -8.13 -21.39 9.51
N SER A 101 -8.05 -21.51 10.83
CA SER A 101 -8.79 -22.53 11.59
C SER A 101 -10.30 -22.36 11.51
N LYS A 102 -10.80 -21.12 11.50
CA LYS A 102 -12.24 -20.81 11.40
C LYS A 102 -12.77 -21.08 10.00
N ILE A 103 -12.02 -20.69 8.95
CA ILE A 103 -12.38 -20.98 7.56
C ILE A 103 -12.45 -22.50 7.34
N LEU A 104 -11.44 -23.25 7.78
CA LEU A 104 -11.44 -24.71 7.66
C LEU A 104 -12.62 -25.37 8.39
N LYS A 105 -13.06 -24.82 9.52
CA LYS A 105 -14.24 -25.31 10.26
C LYS A 105 -15.54 -25.00 9.53
N GLN A 106 -15.70 -23.78 9.03
CA GLN A 106 -16.88 -23.36 8.24
C GLN A 106 -17.03 -24.20 6.97
N THR A 107 -15.95 -24.42 6.22
CA THR A 107 -15.99 -25.29 5.03
C THR A 107 -16.42 -26.72 5.36
N LYS A 108 -16.04 -27.27 6.52
CA LYS A 108 -16.48 -28.60 6.95
C LYS A 108 -17.96 -28.65 7.36
N GLU A 109 -18.47 -27.60 8.01
CA GLU A 109 -19.88 -27.51 8.40
C GLU A 109 -20.79 -27.34 7.18
N GLU A 110 -20.44 -26.48 6.22
CA GLU A 110 -21.20 -26.31 4.97
C GLU A 110 -21.27 -27.60 4.14
N VAL A 111 -20.19 -28.38 4.08
CA VAL A 111 -20.18 -29.69 3.40
C VAL A 111 -21.06 -30.72 4.13
N ARG A 112 -21.21 -30.60 5.45
CA ARG A 112 -22.06 -31.49 6.25
C ARG A 112 -23.55 -31.17 6.02
N TYR A 113 -23.93 -29.90 6.01
CA TYR A 113 -25.32 -29.48 5.76
C TYR A 113 -25.73 -29.62 4.28
N GLY A 114 -24.81 -29.44 3.33
CA GLY A 114 -25.10 -29.58 1.90
C GLY A 114 -25.28 -31.03 1.41
N LYS A 115 -24.83 -32.03 2.18
CA LYS A 115 -25.08 -33.46 1.88
C LYS A 115 -26.41 -33.97 2.41
N ASP A 116 -26.93 -33.38 3.48
CA ASP A 116 -28.18 -33.81 4.12
C ASP A 116 -29.42 -33.35 3.33
N GLN A 117 -29.29 -32.33 2.47
CA GLN A 117 -30.39 -31.82 1.63
C GLN A 117 -30.50 -32.51 0.26
N ARG A 118 -29.70 -33.53 -0.05
CA ARG A 118 -29.76 -34.28 -1.32
C ARG A 118 -30.20 -35.74 -1.15
N ILE A 119 -30.96 -36.02 -0.10
CA ILE A 119 -31.61 -37.31 0.11
C ILE A 119 -33.04 -36.99 0.49
N ASP A 120 -33.86 -36.60 -0.48
CA ASP A 120 -35.34 -36.64 -0.46
C ASP A 120 -35.83 -36.02 -1.79
N ASP A 121 -35.61 -36.74 -2.89
CA ASP A 121 -36.34 -36.61 -4.17
C ASP A 121 -36.66 -38.02 -4.69
#